data_AF-A0A7K2E6H6-F1
#
_entry.id   AF-A0A7K2E6H6-F1
#
_cell.length_a   1.000
_cell.length_b   1.000
_cell.length_c   1.000
_cell.angle_alpha   90.00
_cell.angle_beta   90.00
_cell.angle_gamma   90.00
#
_symmetry.space_group_name_H-M   'P 1'
#
loop_
_entity.id
_entity.type
_entity.pdbx_description
1 polymer ?
#
loop_
_entity_poly.entity_id
_entity_poly.type
_entity_poly.pdbx_seq_one_letter_code
_entity_poly.pdbx_strand_id
1 'polypeptide(L)'
;MSGPDMGQAPRRRGGGRAGRRAARAAPAGSAPYLVRRLPPVDILDDESLVLIERNAETILSEVGIAFQDFPEALELWRAAGADIDGELVRFPPGLCRRIVQD
;
A
#
# COMPACT_ATOMS: atom_id res chain seq x y z
N MET A 1 5.45 -78.12 30.51
CA MET A 1 6.18 -77.91 29.23
C MET A 1 5.57 -76.70 28.55
N SER A 2 6.44 -75.73 28.22
CA SER A 2 6.43 -74.75 27.11
C SER A 2 5.09 -74.51 26.38
N GLY A 3 4.56 -73.29 26.31
CA GLY A 3 5.09 -72.16 25.53
C GLY A 3 3.95 -71.60 24.65
N PRO A 4 4.03 -70.36 24.13
CA PRO A 4 3.07 -69.31 24.47
C PRO A 4 2.00 -68.98 23.41
N ASP A 5 0.95 -68.30 23.87
CA ASP A 5 0.11 -67.36 23.10
C ASP A 5 0.99 -66.25 22.50
N MET A 6 0.60 -65.69 21.34
CA MET A 6 0.56 -64.23 21.11
C MET A 6 0.32 -63.90 19.63
N GLY A 7 -0.74 -63.12 19.42
CA GLY A 7 -1.31 -62.74 18.14
C GLY A 7 -0.38 -62.01 17.18
N GLN A 8 -0.55 -62.33 15.90
CA GLN A 8 0.03 -61.56 14.80
C GLN A 8 -0.91 -60.39 14.46
N ALA A 9 -0.73 -59.26 15.16
CA ALA A 9 -1.40 -58.03 14.78
C ALA A 9 -0.83 -57.49 13.45
N PRO A 10 -1.67 -57.08 12.49
CA PRO A 10 -1.19 -56.58 11.21
C PRO A 10 -0.43 -55.26 11.41
N ARG A 11 0.83 -55.23 10.94
CA ARG A 11 1.68 -54.04 10.97
C ARG A 11 1.07 -52.95 10.09
N ARG A 12 0.31 -52.04 10.71
CA ARG A 12 -0.28 -50.86 10.08
C ARG A 12 0.81 -49.85 9.68
N ARG A 13 1.48 -50.08 8.55
CA ARG A 13 2.31 -49.10 7.83
C ARG A 13 1.38 -48.09 7.14
N GLY A 14 0.75 -47.19 7.90
CA GLY A 14 -0.29 -46.29 7.35
C GLY A 14 -0.37 -44.91 7.99
N GLY A 15 0.62 -44.47 8.76
CA GLY A 15 0.59 -43.15 9.43
C GLY A 15 1.29 -42.02 8.67
N GLY A 16 2.39 -42.33 7.97
CA GLY A 16 3.28 -41.30 7.42
C GLY A 16 2.66 -40.46 6.30
N ARG A 17 1.87 -41.05 5.39
CA ARG A 17 1.20 -40.30 4.31
C ARG A 17 0.10 -39.39 4.85
N ALA A 18 -0.68 -39.86 5.83
CA ALA A 18 -1.71 -39.06 6.47
C ALA A 18 -1.10 -37.87 7.24
N GLY A 19 -0.02 -38.10 7.99
CA GLY A 19 0.71 -37.04 8.68
C GLY A 19 1.32 -36.00 7.74
N ARG A 20 1.93 -36.42 6.62
CA ARG A 20 2.46 -35.49 5.61
C ARG A 20 1.36 -34.69 4.90
N ARG A 21 0.15 -35.26 4.74
CA ARG A 21 -1.01 -34.54 4.19
C ARG A 21 -1.56 -33.52 5.19
N ALA A 22 -1.68 -33.88 6.46
CA ALA A 22 -2.13 -32.97 7.52
C ALA A 22 -1.17 -31.77 7.70
N ALA A 23 0.15 -32.02 7.68
CA ALA A 23 1.16 -30.97 7.79
C ALA A 23 1.17 -29.98 6.61
N ARG A 24 0.72 -30.40 5.42
CA ARG A 24 0.55 -29.52 4.23
C ARG A 24 -0.82 -28.85 4.16
N ALA A 25 -1.82 -29.40 4.86
CA ALA A 25 -3.17 -28.84 4.95
C ALA A 25 -3.28 -27.72 5.99
N ALA A 26 -2.29 -27.58 6.88
CA ALA A 26 -2.16 -26.42 7.74
C ALA A 26 -1.81 -25.20 6.88
N PRO A 27 -2.66 -24.16 6.80
CA PRO A 27 -2.30 -22.95 6.09
C PRO A 27 -1.07 -22.35 6.78
N ALA A 28 0.03 -22.21 6.05
CA ALA A 28 1.14 -21.41 6.51
C ALA A 28 0.65 -19.96 6.53
N GLY A 29 0.34 -19.46 7.74
CA GLY A 29 -0.05 -18.06 7.90
C GLY A 29 1.06 -17.17 7.37
N SER A 30 0.74 -16.29 6.41
CA SER A 30 1.66 -15.21 6.06
C SER A 30 1.77 -14.27 7.26
N ALA A 31 2.99 -13.84 7.56
CA ALA A 31 3.16 -12.70 8.45
C ALA A 31 2.39 -11.49 7.86
N PRO A 32 1.72 -10.68 8.69
CA PRO A 32 1.09 -9.44 8.24
C PRO A 32 2.15 -8.43 7.77
N TYR A 33 1.70 -7.27 7.30
CA TYR A 33 2.59 -6.16 6.91
C TYR A 33 3.56 -5.77 8.04
N LEU A 34 4.71 -5.22 7.66
CA LEU A 34 5.73 -4.79 8.61
C LEU A 34 5.26 -3.54 9.38
N VAL A 35 5.31 -3.60 10.71
CA VAL A 35 5.11 -2.44 11.58
C VAL A 35 6.47 -1.84 11.91
N ARG A 36 6.66 -0.57 11.55
CA ARG A 36 7.94 0.11 11.74
C ARG A 36 8.13 0.46 13.21
N ARG A 37 9.26 0.03 13.79
CA ARG A 37 9.63 0.32 15.20
C ARG A 37 10.61 1.48 15.35
N LEU A 38 11.20 1.95 14.25
CA LEU A 38 12.12 3.08 14.22
C LEU A 38 11.48 4.28 13.52
N PRO A 39 11.80 5.52 13.93
CA PRO A 39 11.40 6.75 13.23
C PRO A 39 11.98 6.84 11.80
N PRO A 40 11.44 7.74 10.95
CA PRO A 40 11.99 7.95 9.60
C PRO A 40 13.38 8.55 9.73
N VAL A 41 14.21 8.35 8.71
CA VAL A 41 15.46 9.09 8.59
C VAL A 41 15.17 10.24 7.66
N ASP A 42 15.19 11.45 8.21
CA ASP A 42 14.96 12.68 7.46
C ASP A 42 16.30 13.26 7.00
N ILE A 43 16.40 13.55 5.70
CA ILE A 43 17.61 14.10 5.08
C ILE A 43 17.54 15.63 5.03
N LEU A 44 16.32 16.18 5.06
CA LEU A 44 16.02 17.60 4.98
C LEU A 44 15.59 18.13 6.34
N ASP A 45 15.94 19.38 6.63
CA ASP A 45 15.40 20.13 7.76
C ASP A 45 14.04 20.78 7.42
N ASP A 46 13.36 21.29 8.45
CA ASP A 46 12.04 21.89 8.32
C ASP A 46 12.03 23.10 7.38
N GLU A 47 13.08 23.92 7.39
CA GLU A 47 13.19 25.09 6.51
C GLU A 47 13.26 24.67 5.03
N SER A 48 14.05 23.63 4.73
CA SER A 48 14.17 23.07 3.39
C SER A 48 12.85 22.47 2.89
N LEU A 49 12.09 21.82 3.79
CA LEU A 49 10.76 21.31 3.46
C LEU A 49 9.80 22.44 3.11
N VAL A 50 9.75 23.49 3.93
CA VAL A 50 8.92 24.68 3.67
C VAL A 50 9.31 25.35 2.34
N LEU A 51 10.60 25.42 2.03
CA LEU A 51 11.08 25.95 0.76
C LEU A 51 10.58 25.14 -0.43
N ILE A 52 10.67 23.81 -0.37
CA ILE A 52 10.17 22.92 -1.42
C ILE A 52 8.66 23.10 -1.59
N GLU A 53 7.91 23.13 -0.49
CA GLU A 53 6.46 23.33 -0.54
C GLU A 53 6.07 24.65 -1.19
N ARG A 54 6.71 25.75 -0.81
CA ARG A 54 6.45 27.06 -1.41
C ARG A 54 6.73 27.06 -2.91
N ASN A 55 7.86 26.47 -3.32
CA ASN A 55 8.20 26.40 -4.74
C ASN A 55 7.22 25.51 -5.51
N ALA A 56 6.73 24.44 -4.90
CA ALA A 56 5.68 23.61 -5.49
C ALA A 56 4.36 24.41 -5.68
N GLU A 57 3.95 25.22 -4.69
CA GLU A 57 2.79 26.12 -4.85
C GLU A 57 2.99 27.14 -5.98
N THR A 58 4.19 27.71 -6.10
CA THR A 58 4.51 28.62 -7.23
C THR A 58 4.39 27.90 -8.56
N ILE A 59 4.95 26.69 -8.71
CA ILE A 59 4.83 25.91 -9.95
C ILE A 59 3.36 25.62 -10.26
N LEU A 60 2.58 25.16 -9.27
CA LEU A 60 1.18 24.82 -9.47
C LEU A 60 0.32 26.04 -9.86
N SER A 61 0.60 27.21 -9.30
CA SER A 61 -0.16 28.44 -9.56
C SER A 61 0.27 29.17 -10.83
N GLU A 62 1.57 29.27 -11.10
CA GLU A 62 2.10 30.04 -12.21
C GLU A 62 2.28 29.21 -13.48
N VAL A 63 2.70 27.94 -13.35
CA VAL A 63 2.94 27.05 -14.50
C VAL A 63 1.73 26.15 -14.75
N GLY A 64 1.20 25.52 -13.71
CA GLY A 64 0.07 24.59 -13.81
C GLY A 64 0.43 23.19 -14.30
N ILE A 65 -0.59 22.36 -14.49
CA ILE A 65 -0.49 20.96 -14.96
C ILE A 65 -1.52 20.74 -16.06
N ALA A 66 -1.12 20.11 -17.16
CA ALA A 66 -2.04 19.73 -18.23
C ALA A 66 -2.76 18.41 -17.93
N PHE A 67 -4.08 18.40 -18.06
CA PHE A 67 -4.93 17.21 -17.95
C PHE A 67 -5.44 16.84 -19.35
N GLN A 68 -4.61 16.13 -20.09
CA GLN A 68 -4.82 15.81 -21.50
C GLN A 68 -5.82 14.66 -21.67
N ASP A 69 -6.66 14.75 -22.72
CA ASP A 69 -7.64 13.73 -23.11
C ASP A 69 -8.61 13.31 -21.98
N PHE A 70 -8.78 14.16 -20.95
CA PHE A 70 -9.61 13.85 -19.80
C PHE A 70 -10.49 15.03 -19.36
N PRO A 71 -11.56 15.34 -20.13
CA PRO A 71 -12.39 16.51 -19.89
C PRO A 71 -13.10 16.49 -18.53
N GLU A 72 -13.42 15.31 -17.98
CA GLU A 72 -14.06 15.19 -16.67
C GLU A 72 -13.17 15.72 -15.54
N ALA A 73 -11.84 15.54 -15.64
CA ALA A 73 -10.91 16.12 -14.67
C ALA A 73 -10.92 17.65 -14.70
N LEU A 74 -11.06 18.26 -15.89
CA LEU A 74 -11.15 19.72 -16.02
C LEU A 74 -12.40 20.24 -15.31
N GLU A 75 -13.54 19.56 -15.45
CA GLU A 75 -14.77 19.96 -14.75
C GLU A 75 -14.63 19.83 -13.23
N LEU A 76 -14.00 18.76 -12.75
CA LEU A 76 -13.72 18.59 -11.31
C LEU A 76 -12.82 19.72 -10.78
N TRP A 77 -11.77 20.08 -11.51
CA TRP A 77 -10.87 21.15 -11.10
C TRP A 77 -11.53 22.53 -11.14
N ARG A 78 -12.37 22.79 -12.15
CA ARG A 78 -13.17 24.01 -12.23
C ARG A 78 -14.10 24.13 -11.03
N ALA A 79 -14.79 23.04 -10.67
CA ALA A 79 -15.67 22.99 -9.52
C ALA A 79 -14.92 23.19 -8.20
N ALA A 80 -13.68 22.70 -8.11
CA ALA A 80 -12.80 22.90 -6.96
C ALA A 80 -12.22 24.33 -6.86
N GLY A 81 -12.37 25.15 -7.91
CA GLY A 81 -11.91 26.54 -7.95
C GLY A 81 -10.51 26.73 -8.55
N ALA A 82 -10.04 25.78 -9.36
CA ALA A 82 -8.85 25.97 -10.20
C ALA A 82 -9.15 26.83 -11.43
N ASP A 83 -8.12 27.46 -11.98
CA ASP A 83 -8.18 28.19 -13.25
C ASP A 83 -7.83 27.26 -14.41
N ILE A 84 -8.56 27.35 -15.53
CA ILE A 84 -8.44 26.41 -16.65
C ILE A 84 -8.32 27.17 -17.97
N ASP A 85 -7.21 26.92 -18.66
CA ASP A 85 -6.89 27.42 -20.00
C ASP A 85 -6.68 26.24 -20.96
N GLY A 86 -7.73 25.91 -21.72
CA GLY A 86 -7.76 24.68 -22.52
C GLY A 86 -7.66 23.44 -21.65
N GLU A 87 -6.56 22.70 -21.77
CA GLU A 87 -6.25 21.52 -20.94
C GLU A 87 -5.29 21.85 -19.77
N LEU A 88 -4.78 23.08 -19.70
CA LEU A 88 -3.87 23.52 -18.64
C LEU A 88 -4.66 23.97 -17.43
N VAL A 89 -4.40 23.36 -16.27
CA VAL A 89 -4.99 23.71 -14.99
C VAL A 89 -3.96 24.42 -14.12
N ARG A 90 -4.27 25.64 -13.67
CA ARG A 90 -3.49 26.37 -12.66
C ARG A 90 -4.23 26.37 -11.33
N PHE A 91 -3.49 26.10 -10.26
CA PHE A 91 -4.04 25.90 -8.93
C PHE A 91 -3.73 27.13 -8.06
N PRO A 92 -4.74 27.89 -7.60
CA PRO A 92 -4.50 28.97 -6.65
C PRO A 92 -3.74 28.48 -5.41
N PRO A 93 -2.86 29.29 -4.82
CA PRO A 93 -2.11 28.92 -3.62
C PRO A 93 -3.03 28.37 -2.51
N GLY A 94 -2.63 27.27 -1.89
CA GLY A 94 -3.40 26.58 -0.86
C GLY A 94 -4.57 25.69 -1.34
N LEU A 95 -4.98 25.73 -2.62
CA LEU A 95 -6.10 24.91 -3.12
C LEU A 95 -5.83 23.41 -2.91
N CYS A 96 -4.69 22.91 -3.41
CA CYS A 96 -4.36 21.49 -3.33
C CYS A 96 -4.21 21.01 -1.89
N ARG A 97 -3.61 21.84 -1.01
CA ARG A 97 -3.45 21.54 0.42
C ARG A 97 -4.80 21.39 1.12
N ARG A 98 -5.75 22.28 0.85
CA ARG A 98 -7.12 22.17 1.38
C ARG A 98 -7.78 20.86 0.96
N ILE A 99 -7.74 20.53 -0.34
CA ILE A 99 -8.39 19.33 -0.89
C ILE A 99 -7.91 18.02 -0.23
N VAL A 100 -6.63 17.92 0.11
CA VAL A 100 -6.07 16.69 0.72
C VAL A 100 -6.22 16.63 2.25
N GLN A 101 -6.67 17.72 2.86
CA GLN A 101 -6.89 17.82 4.31
C GLN A 101 -8.38 17.74 4.68
N ASP A 102 -9.27 18.10 3.74
CA ASP A 102 -10.72 17.94 3.83
C ASP A 102 -11.13 16.45 3.67
#